data_AF-A0A528TK51-F1
#
_entry.id   AF-A0A528TK51-F1
#
_cell.length_a   1.000
_cell.length_b   1.000
_cell.length_c   1.000
_cell.angle_alpha   90.00
_cell.angle_beta   90.00
_cell.angle_gamma   90.00
#
_symmetry.space_group_name_H-M   'P 1'
#
loop_
_entity.id
_entity.type
_entity.pdbx_description
1 polymer ?
#
loop_
_entity_poly.entity_id
_entity_poly.type
_entity_poly.pdbx_seq_one_letter_code
_entity_poly.pdbx_strand_id
1 'polypeptide(L)' 'MSKAIRIHAHGGPEVLTYEDSDPGQPGAGQILIRHTAIGLNFIDIY' A
#
# COMPACT_ATOMS: atom_id res chain seq x y z
N MET A 1 -13.94 -0.23 3.96
CA MET A 1 -12.83 0.21 3.11
C MET A 1 -11.53 -0.25 3.74
N SER A 2 -10.57 -0.76 2.95
CA SER A 2 -9.23 -1.04 3.48
C SER A 2 -8.44 0.26 3.55
N LYS A 3 -7.40 0.33 4.38
CA LYS A 3 -6.51 1.50 4.45
C LYS A 3 -5.17 1.16 3.82
N ALA A 4 -4.54 2.14 3.17
CA ALA A 4 -3.23 1.98 2.56
C ALA A 4 -2.38 3.24 2.79
N ILE A 5 -1.06 3.06 2.79
CA ILE A 5 -0.10 4.17 2.63
C ILE A 5 0.09 4.42 1.13
N ARG A 6 -0.10 5.66 0.70
CA ARG A 6 -0.03 6.07 -0.71
C ARG A 6 0.94 7.23 -0.87
N ILE A 7 1.54 7.31 -2.05
CA ILE A 7 2.54 8.32 -2.41
C ILE A 7 2.03 8.98 -3.70
N HIS A 8 1.71 10.27 -3.62
CA HIS A 8 1.20 11.04 -4.77
C HIS A 8 2.25 12.00 -5.35
N ALA A 9 3.37 12.22 -4.64
CA ALA A 9 4.49 13.04 -5.06
C ALA A 9 5.80 12.50 -4.48
N HIS A 10 6.93 12.81 -5.11
CA HIS A 10 8.26 12.50 -4.56
C HIS A 10 8.58 13.41 -3.37
N GLY A 11 9.27 12.85 -2.36
CA GLY A 11 9.70 13.58 -1.17
C GLY A 11 10.15 12.63 -0.07
N GLY A 12 10.35 13.16 1.14
CA GLY A 12 10.61 12.38 2.33
C GLY A 12 9.33 11.77 2.93
N PRO A 13 9.39 11.25 4.16
CA PRO A 13 8.24 10.60 4.81
C PRO A 13 6.96 11.46 4.89
N GLU A 14 7.09 12.78 4.78
CA GLU A 14 5.97 13.72 4.76
C GLU A 14 4.99 13.54 3.59
N VAL A 15 5.40 12.86 2.52
CA VAL A 15 4.53 12.58 1.36
C VAL A 15 3.68 11.32 1.51
N LEU A 16 3.88 10.54 2.59
CA LEU A 16 3.13 9.33 2.87
C LEU A 16 1.73 9.67 3.39
N THR A 17 0.69 9.32 2.63
CA THR A 17 -0.71 9.54 3.02
C THR A 17 -1.37 8.25 3.49
N TYR A 18 -2.06 8.29 4.63
CA TYR A 18 -2.89 7.18 5.10
C TYR A 18 -4.34 7.39 4.65
N GLU A 19 -4.77 6.63 3.65
CA GLU A 19 -6.05 6.85 2.98
C GLU A 19 -6.88 5.57 2.82
N ASP A 20 -8.18 5.74 2.56
CA ASP A 20 -9.05 4.63 2.15
C ASP A 20 -8.67 4.15 0.76
N SER A 21 -8.64 2.83 0.60
CA SER A 21 -8.33 2.15 -0.65
C SER A 21 -9.24 0.95 -0.82
N ASP A 22 -9.77 0.77 -2.03
CA ASP A 22 -10.47 -0.44 -2.44
C ASP A 22 -9.52 -1.32 -3.26
N PRO A 23 -9.16 -2.53 -2.80
CA PRO A 23 -8.32 -3.44 -3.57
C PRO A 23 -9.07 -4.09 -4.75
N GLY A 24 -10.38 -3.89 -4.87
CA GLY A 24 -11.20 -4.50 -5.92
C GLY A 24 -11.35 -6.01 -5.74
N GLN A 25 -11.74 -6.68 -6.82
CA GLN A 25 -11.85 -8.14 -6.87
C GLN A 25 -10.64 -8.74 -7.61
N PRO A 26 -10.10 -9.88 -7.15
CA PRO A 26 -9.00 -10.54 -7.85
C PRO A 26 -9.46 -11.06 -9.23
N GLY A 27 -8.63 -10.87 -10.26
CA GLY A 27 -8.79 -11.49 -11.57
C GLY A 27 -8.34 -12.95 -11.60
N ALA A 28 -8.36 -13.56 -12.79
CA ALA A 28 -7.89 -14.93 -12.98
C ALA A 28 -6.40 -15.07 -12.59
N GLY A 29 -6.11 -16.00 -11.68
CA GLY A 29 -4.76 -16.25 -11.16
C GLY A 29 -4.28 -15.28 -10.07
N GLN A 30 -5.13 -14.34 -9.62
CA GLN A 30 -4.81 -13.42 -8.53
C GLN A 30 -5.47 -13.85 -7.22
N ILE A 31 -4.93 -13.39 -6.09
CA ILE A 31 -5.53 -13.58 -4.76
C ILE A 31 -5.64 -12.24 -4.04
N LEU A 32 -6.68 -12.11 -3.22
CA LEU A 32 -6.86 -10.98 -2.31
C LEU A 32 -6.47 -11.41 -0.90
N ILE A 33 -5.49 -10.73 -0.31
CA ILE A 33 -4.93 -11.08 1.00
C ILE A 33 -5.26 -10.00 2.02
N ARG A 34 -5.74 -10.43 3.19
CA ARG A 34 -5.81 -9.58 4.39
C ARG A 34 -4.48 -9.62 5.13
N HIS A 35 -3.73 -8.53 5.06
CA HIS A 35 -2.46 -8.38 5.77
C HIS A 35 -2.70 -8.27 7.29
N THR A 36 -1.98 -9.06 8.08
CA THR A 36 -1.88 -8.93 9.55
C THR A 36 -0.56 -8.31 9.99
N ALA A 37 0.46 -8.38 9.12
CA ALA A 37 1.75 -7.72 9.24
C ALA A 37 2.26 -7.34 7.83
N ILE A 38 3.05 -6.28 7.75
CA ILE A 38 3.68 -5.78 6.52
C ILE A 38 5.14 -5.48 6.85
N GLY A 39 6.07 -6.00 6.04
CA GLY A 39 7.51 -5.75 6.20
C GLY A 39 7.90 -4.39 5.62
N LEU A 40 8.86 -3.72 6.27
CA LEU A 40 9.51 -2.50 5.78
C LEU A 40 10.92 -2.85 5.32
N ASN A 41 11.31 -2.41 4.13
CA ASN A 41 12.60 -2.68 3.52
C ASN A 41 13.30 -1.38 3.11
N PHE A 42 14.63 -1.39 3.01
CA PHE A 42 15.39 -0.22 2.55
C PHE A 42 15.04 0.20 1.12
N ILE A 43 14.62 -0.75 0.26
CA ILE A 43 14.18 -0.45 -1.11
C ILE A 43 12.93 0.43 -1.16
N ASP A 44 12.19 0.56 -0.06
CA ASP A 44 10.99 1.40 0.00
C ASP A 44 11.34 2.90 -0.04
N ILE A 45 12.61 3.28 0.15
CA ILE A 45 13.07 4.67 0.28
C ILE A 45 14.36 5.03 -0.47
N TYR A 46 14.95 4.13 -1.26
CA TYR A 46 16.20 4.36 -2.02
C TYR A 46 15.93 4.82 -3.46
#